data_AF-A0A838F031-F1
#
_entry.id   AF-A0A838F031-F1
#
_cell.length_a   1.000
_cell.length_b   1.000
_cell.length_c   1.000
_cell.angle_alpha   90.00
_cell.angle_beta   90.00
_cell.angle_gamma   90.00
#
_symmetry.space_group_name_H-M   'P 1'
#
loop_
_entity.id
_entity.type
_entity.pdbx_description
1 polymer ?
#
loop_
_entity_poly.entity_id
_entity_poly.type
_entity_poly.pdbx_seq_one_letter_code
_entity_poly.pdbx_strand_id
1 'polypeptide(L)'
;MPSFLIKAQNREAIAAIDLGSNALRASIAVKIPNGLEVIKNIRIPLRLGEDVFATGNISNEKMDLTEEAFIKLLHLFIGYKVTDVKARATSAMRDSKNGRILIERIFHSTGILIETISGIEEASMIYQAVAGQIAIKKKTALLMDVGGGSTELIVVKNGKISGIGSFNVGTVRLLNYKSQEELEAQIRSQIQKMVAFIAENLGKKKPDLFIGTGGNLRRIGKIRKKFLGQETSQLAFYKEIAHMEGSILSMSYVDRIRSLELDQNRADVILPAIMMTKILMQELKLEKINLPKVGLKEGIMLSMLEQKPKKFLLKD
;
A
#
# COMPACT_ATOMS: atom_id res chain seq x y z
N MET A 1 0.26 -14.36 29.73
CA MET A 1 0.90 -13.44 28.76
C MET A 1 0.30 -13.67 27.37
N PRO A 2 0.05 -12.63 26.57
CA PRO A 2 -0.34 -12.79 25.17
C PRO A 2 0.66 -13.63 24.36
N SER A 3 0.18 -14.54 23.51
CA SER A 3 1.01 -15.50 22.75
C SER A 3 2.10 -14.86 21.87
N PHE A 4 1.92 -13.60 21.47
CA PHE A 4 2.90 -12.86 20.67
C PHE A 4 4.10 -12.36 21.49
N LEU A 5 3.94 -12.06 22.79
CA LEU A 5 5.05 -11.65 23.66
C LEU A 5 5.99 -12.84 23.95
N ILE A 6 5.42 -14.05 24.02
CA ILE A 6 6.17 -15.29 24.21
C ILE A 6 7.05 -15.58 22.97
N LYS A 7 6.55 -15.32 21.75
CA LYS A 7 7.33 -15.51 20.51
C LYS A 7 8.52 -14.54 20.39
N ALA A 8 8.41 -13.33 20.93
CA ALA A 8 9.45 -12.31 20.87
C ALA A 8 10.53 -12.47 21.96
N GLN A 9 10.22 -13.08 23.11
CA GLN A 9 11.13 -13.07 24.27
C GLN A 9 12.52 -13.69 24.03
N ASN A 10 12.64 -14.61 23.06
CA ASN A 10 13.86 -15.37 22.76
C ASN A 10 14.38 -15.23 21.31
N ARG A 11 13.90 -14.24 20.53
CA ARG A 11 14.27 -14.08 19.11
C ARG A 11 14.46 -12.63 18.76
N GLU A 12 15.52 -12.33 18.01
CA GLU A 12 15.75 -11.00 17.44
C GLU A 12 14.55 -10.59 16.58
N ALA A 13 13.96 -9.44 16.91
CA ALA A 13 12.86 -8.85 16.18
C ALA A 13 13.33 -7.66 15.34
N ILE A 14 12.76 -7.50 14.16
CA ILE A 14 12.98 -6.35 13.28
C ILE A 14 11.66 -5.64 13.02
N ALA A 15 11.71 -4.34 12.73
CA ALA A 15 10.54 -3.56 12.37
C ALA A 15 10.72 -2.82 11.05
N ALA A 16 9.66 -2.85 10.24
CA ALA A 16 9.55 -2.03 9.04
C ALA A 16 8.44 -0.99 9.22
N ILE A 17 8.74 0.26 8.89
CA ILE A 17 7.80 1.39 8.97
C ILE A 17 7.60 1.99 7.58
N ASP A 18 6.34 2.20 7.22
CA ASP A 18 5.86 2.88 6.02
C ASP A 18 5.07 4.13 6.45
N LEU A 19 5.68 5.31 6.32
CA LEU A 19 5.05 6.61 6.51
C LEU A 19 4.41 7.06 5.18
N GLY A 20 3.18 6.60 4.96
CA GLY A 20 2.41 6.88 3.75
C GLY A 20 1.41 8.04 3.88
N SER A 21 0.81 8.43 2.76
CA SER A 21 -0.10 9.59 2.69
C SER A 21 -1.40 9.46 3.50
N ASN A 22 -1.93 8.25 3.66
CA ASN A 22 -3.16 8.03 4.45
C ASN A 22 -2.84 7.62 5.90
N ALA A 23 -1.82 6.78 6.08
CA ALA A 23 -1.53 6.19 7.38
C ALA A 23 -0.05 5.84 7.51
N LEU A 24 0.45 5.99 8.72
CA LEU A 24 1.67 5.34 9.18
C LEU A 24 1.35 3.86 9.42
N ARG A 25 2.19 2.98 8.90
CA ARG A 25 2.06 1.53 9.08
C ARG A 25 3.37 1.00 9.60
N ALA A 26 3.31 0.09 10.56
CA ALA A 26 4.49 -0.62 11.04
C ALA A 26 4.20 -2.11 11.13
N SER A 27 5.23 -2.92 10.97
CA SER A 27 5.14 -4.37 11.13
C SER A 27 6.36 -4.84 11.90
N ILE A 28 6.15 -5.70 12.89
CA ILE A 28 7.21 -6.31 13.70
C ILE A 28 7.27 -7.79 13.30
N ALA A 29 8.46 -8.26 12.96
CA ALA A 29 8.73 -9.65 12.61
C ALA A 29 9.85 -10.22 13.46
N VAL A 30 9.78 -11.52 13.75
CA VAL A 30 10.86 -12.26 14.40
C VAL A 30 11.57 -13.14 13.37
N LYS A 31 12.90 -13.26 13.52
CA LYS A 31 13.67 -14.24 12.75
C LYS A 31 13.25 -15.65 13.16
N ILE A 32 12.94 -16.49 12.17
CA ILE A 32 12.65 -17.91 12.35
C ILE A 32 13.66 -18.74 11.53
N PRO A 33 13.86 -20.04 11.81
CA PRO A 33 14.72 -20.87 10.97
C PRO A 33 14.32 -20.75 9.49
N ASN A 34 15.24 -20.25 8.67
CA ASN A 34 15.07 -20.00 7.23
C ASN A 34 14.07 -18.90 6.83
N GLY A 35 13.73 -17.95 7.71
CA GLY A 35 12.73 -16.95 7.36
C GLY A 35 12.42 -15.84 8.37
N LEU A 36 11.35 -15.11 8.07
CA LEU A 36 10.72 -14.13 8.96
C LEU A 36 9.26 -14.51 9.23
N GLU A 37 8.80 -14.28 10.45
CA GLU A 37 7.39 -14.35 10.83
C GLU A 37 6.92 -12.99 11.34
N VAL A 38 5.95 -12.38 10.65
CA VAL A 38 5.32 -11.14 11.12
C VAL A 38 4.43 -11.45 12.32
N ILE A 39 4.74 -10.89 13.49
CA ILE A 39 4.01 -11.13 14.74
C ILE A 39 3.02 -10.03 15.08
N LYS A 40 3.28 -8.80 14.62
CA LYS A 40 2.44 -7.63 14.86
C LYS A 40 2.38 -6.73 13.63
N ASN A 41 1.17 -6.29 13.29
CA ASN A 41 0.91 -5.22 12.35
C ASN A 41 0.28 -4.05 13.10
N ILE A 42 0.73 -2.83 12.82
CA ILE A 42 0.23 -1.58 13.37
C ILE A 42 -0.15 -0.67 12.20
N ARG A 43 -1.25 0.06 12.38
CA ARG A 43 -1.67 1.11 11.46
C ARG A 43 -2.20 2.28 12.27
N ILE A 44 -1.66 3.46 12.03
CA ILE A 44 -2.06 4.71 12.67
C ILE A 44 -2.52 5.64 11.55
N PRO A 45 -3.82 6.00 11.48
CA PRO A 45 -4.30 6.94 10.49
C PRO A 45 -3.80 8.35 10.80
N LEU A 46 -3.07 8.95 9.87
CA LEU A 46 -2.52 10.31 10.01
C LEU A 46 -3.04 11.26 8.92
N ARG A 47 -3.42 10.71 7.76
CA ARG A 47 -3.93 11.44 6.60
C ARG A 47 -3.06 12.63 6.19
N LEU A 48 -1.73 12.51 6.29
CA LEU A 48 -0.75 13.54 5.88
C LEU A 48 -1.01 14.08 4.47
N GLY A 49 -1.45 13.21 3.56
CA GLY A 49 -1.74 13.55 2.17
C GLY A 49 -2.85 14.59 2.00
N GLU A 50 -3.79 14.71 2.93
CA GLU A 50 -4.84 15.74 2.78
C GLU A 50 -4.25 17.14 2.81
N ASP A 51 -3.38 17.41 3.78
CA ASP A 51 -2.75 18.73 3.92
C ASP A 51 -1.78 18.96 2.77
N VAL A 52 -0.93 17.97 2.49
CA VAL A 52 0.11 18.10 1.49
C VAL A 52 -0.48 18.26 0.09
N PHE A 53 -1.51 17.47 -0.27
CA PHE A 53 -2.07 17.55 -1.62
C PHE A 53 -3.00 18.75 -1.80
N ALA A 54 -3.47 19.37 -0.71
CA ALA A 54 -4.24 20.61 -0.77
C ALA A 54 -3.36 21.88 -0.71
N THR A 55 -2.32 21.88 0.13
CA THR A 55 -1.56 23.10 0.49
C THR A 55 -0.05 23.02 0.22
N GLY A 56 0.47 21.83 -0.06
CA GLY A 56 1.91 21.57 -0.19
C GLY A 56 2.67 21.47 1.13
N ASN A 57 2.00 21.63 2.28
CA ASN A 57 2.62 21.55 3.60
C ASN A 57 1.88 20.55 4.50
N ILE A 58 2.58 20.02 5.49
CA ILE A 58 2.01 19.26 6.60
C ILE A 58 1.61 20.29 7.67
N SER A 59 0.38 20.25 8.19
CA SER A 59 -0.04 21.12 9.30
C SER A 59 0.72 20.79 10.59
N ASN A 60 0.83 21.77 11.48
CA ASN A 60 1.45 21.56 12.80
C ASN A 60 0.75 20.44 13.59
N GLU A 61 -0.59 20.39 13.56
CA GLU A 61 -1.36 19.32 14.18
C GLU A 61 -0.93 17.93 13.67
N LYS A 62 -0.83 17.75 12.35
CA LYS A 62 -0.40 16.46 11.78
C LYS A 62 1.08 16.16 12.02
N MET A 63 1.94 17.18 12.13
CA MET A 63 3.33 16.99 12.55
C MET A 63 3.39 16.45 13.98
N ASP A 64 2.66 17.06 14.91
CA ASP A 64 2.63 16.66 16.32
C ASP A 64 2.04 15.25 16.49
N LEU A 65 0.91 14.95 15.82
CA LEU A 65 0.31 13.61 15.80
C LEU A 65 1.26 12.56 15.23
N THR A 66 2.04 12.90 14.20
CA THR A 66 2.99 11.96 13.60
C THR A 66 4.15 11.70 14.53
N GLU A 67 4.72 12.74 15.14
CA GLU A 67 5.78 12.61 16.13
C GLU A 67 5.33 11.74 17.32
N GLU A 68 4.14 12.00 17.87
CA GLU A 68 3.57 11.20 18.96
C GLU A 68 3.38 9.73 18.53
N ALA A 69 2.96 9.49 17.29
CA ALA A 69 2.82 8.15 16.75
C ALA A 69 4.16 7.40 16.67
N PHE A 70 5.26 8.07 16.32
CA PHE A 70 6.60 7.49 16.33
C PHE A 70 7.11 7.21 17.74
N ILE A 71 6.85 8.10 18.71
CA ILE A 71 7.16 7.86 20.13
C ILE A 71 6.41 6.63 20.65
N LYS A 72 5.13 6.48 20.32
CA LYS A 72 4.32 5.30 20.64
C LYS A 72 4.88 4.02 19.99
N LEU A 73 5.36 4.10 18.75
CA LEU A 73 6.02 2.97 18.09
C LEU A 73 7.33 2.60 18.77
N LEU A 74 8.15 3.56 19.19
CA LEU A 74 9.40 3.31 19.91
C LEU A 74 9.15 2.52 21.20
N HIS A 75 8.19 2.95 22.04
CA HIS A 75 7.82 2.21 23.25
C HIS A 75 7.35 0.79 22.94
N LEU A 76 6.58 0.62 21.86
CA LEU A 76 6.16 -0.70 21.41
C LEU A 76 7.37 -1.55 21.00
N PHE A 77 8.29 -1.01 20.21
CA PHE A 77 9.49 -1.71 19.75
C PHE A 77 10.38 -2.16 20.89
N ILE A 78 10.54 -1.34 21.94
CA ILE A 78 11.23 -1.72 23.18
C ILE A 78 10.56 -2.95 23.81
N GLY A 79 9.23 -2.95 23.94
CA GLY A 79 8.48 -4.07 24.50
C GLY A 79 8.58 -5.38 23.70
N TYR A 80 8.84 -5.29 22.39
CA TYR A 80 9.06 -6.44 21.51
C TYR A 80 10.53 -6.79 21.30
N LYS A 81 11.47 -6.10 21.97
CA LYS A 81 12.92 -6.26 21.79
C LYS A 81 13.35 -6.14 20.32
N VAL A 82 12.80 -5.17 19.60
CA VAL A 82 13.19 -4.89 18.22
C VAL A 82 14.63 -4.35 18.22
N THR A 83 15.51 -5.01 17.46
CA THR A 83 16.94 -4.66 17.39
C THR A 83 17.30 -3.86 16.15
N ASP A 84 16.43 -3.86 15.13
CA ASP A 84 16.64 -3.12 13.88
C ASP A 84 15.32 -2.56 13.35
N VAL A 85 15.34 -1.30 12.91
CA VAL A 85 14.18 -0.54 12.45
C VAL A 85 14.53 0.13 11.13
N LYS A 86 13.74 -0.15 10.09
CA LYS A 86 13.84 0.55 8.80
C LYS A 86 12.57 1.31 8.50
N ALA A 87 12.67 2.64 8.41
CA ALA A 87 11.53 3.52 8.15
C ALA A 87 11.65 4.21 6.79
N ARG A 88 10.60 4.06 5.97
CA ARG A 88 10.50 4.71 4.66
C ARG A 88 9.31 5.64 4.59
N ALA A 89 9.51 6.79 3.97
CA ALA A 89 8.48 7.79 3.71
C ALA A 89 8.19 7.90 2.21
N THR A 90 6.92 8.06 1.86
CA THR A 90 6.46 7.99 0.45
C THR A 90 5.79 9.28 -0.03
N SER A 91 4.82 9.20 -0.94
CA SER A 91 4.31 10.32 -1.75
C SER A 91 3.98 11.59 -0.97
N ALA A 92 3.35 11.52 0.21
CA ALA A 92 3.05 12.75 0.96
C ALA A 92 4.32 13.45 1.47
N MET A 93 5.33 12.70 1.91
CA MET A 93 6.57 13.29 2.41
C MET A 93 7.46 13.79 1.25
N ARG A 94 7.45 13.09 0.11
CA ARG A 94 8.10 13.54 -1.14
C ARG A 94 7.59 14.90 -1.60
N ASP A 95 6.27 15.09 -1.53
CA ASP A 95 5.59 16.27 -2.09
C ASP A 95 5.53 17.45 -1.10
N SER A 96 5.74 17.19 0.20
CA SER A 96 5.65 18.22 1.23
C SER A 96 6.87 19.15 1.24
N LYS A 97 6.64 20.46 1.31
CA LYS A 97 7.71 21.47 1.42
C LYS A 97 8.41 21.44 2.78
N ASN A 98 7.67 21.10 3.83
CA ASN A 98 8.16 21.08 5.22
C ASN A 98 8.38 19.65 5.78
N GLY A 99 8.35 18.60 4.93
CA GLY A 99 8.51 17.21 5.38
C GLY A 99 9.85 16.92 6.06
N ARG A 100 10.94 17.59 5.63
CA ARG A 100 12.26 17.46 6.27
C ARG A 100 12.23 17.85 7.75
N ILE A 101 11.48 18.91 8.09
CA ILE A 101 11.33 19.38 9.47
C ILE A 101 10.69 18.28 10.33
N LEU A 102 9.66 17.61 9.81
CA LEU A 102 9.01 16.50 10.53
C LEU A 102 9.96 15.31 10.73
N ILE A 103 10.74 14.96 9.70
CA ILE A 103 11.73 13.87 9.79
C ILE A 103 12.79 14.18 10.86
N GLU A 104 13.30 15.41 10.88
CA GLU A 104 14.29 15.85 11.88
C GLU A 104 13.71 15.81 13.29
N ARG A 105 12.48 16.32 13.49
CA ARG A 105 11.77 16.25 14.79
C ARG A 105 11.66 14.81 15.29
N ILE A 106 11.20 13.89 14.43
CA ILE A 106 11.05 12.47 14.78
C ILE A 106 12.41 11.84 15.12
N PHE A 107 13.45 12.15 14.34
CA PHE A 107 14.79 11.64 14.63
C PHE A 107 15.29 12.13 15.99
N HIS A 108 15.11 13.40 16.32
CA HIS A 108 15.51 13.94 17.62
C HIS A 108 14.75 13.32 18.79
N SER A 109 13.45 13.06 18.65
CA SER A 109 12.64 12.51 19.74
C SER A 109 12.72 10.99 19.88
N THR A 110 13.09 10.26 18.82
CA THR A 110 13.02 8.78 18.82
C THR A 110 14.29 8.07 18.37
N GLY A 111 15.24 8.76 17.76
CA GLY A 111 16.40 8.16 17.09
C GLY A 111 16.07 7.40 15.81
N ILE A 112 14.81 7.33 15.38
CA ILE A 112 14.40 6.60 14.17
C ILE A 112 14.73 7.44 12.93
N LEU A 113 15.65 6.95 12.11
CA LEU A 113 15.96 7.56 10.82
C LEU A 113 14.87 7.20 9.80
N ILE A 114 14.24 8.23 9.24
CA ILE A 114 13.25 8.09 8.16
C ILE A 114 13.89 8.49 6.85
N GLU A 115 13.86 7.58 5.87
CA GLU A 115 14.36 7.85 4.53
C GLU A 115 13.19 8.01 3.57
N THR A 116 13.07 9.18 2.95
CA THR A 116 12.12 9.42 1.87
C THR A 116 12.60 8.71 0.60
N ILE A 117 11.79 7.80 0.07
CA ILE A 117 12.13 7.02 -1.14
C ILE A 117 11.38 7.56 -2.35
N SER A 118 11.99 7.44 -3.54
CA SER A 118 11.31 7.68 -4.81
C SER A 118 10.20 6.67 -5.07
N GLY A 119 9.27 7.01 -5.97
CA GLY A 119 8.23 6.06 -6.41
C GLY A 119 8.80 4.82 -7.10
N ILE A 120 9.97 4.93 -7.74
CA ILE A 120 10.65 3.80 -8.40
C ILE A 120 11.21 2.83 -7.36
N GLU A 121 11.83 3.34 -6.29
CA GLU A 121 12.31 2.54 -5.17
C GLU A 121 11.15 1.85 -4.45
N GLU A 122 10.06 2.57 -4.20
CA GLU A 122 8.82 2.04 -3.61
C GLU A 122 8.28 0.87 -4.44
N ALA A 123 8.09 1.08 -5.75
CA ALA A 123 7.66 0.05 -6.69
C ALA A 123 8.61 -1.17 -6.74
N SER A 124 9.92 -0.92 -6.67
CA SER A 124 10.94 -1.98 -6.66
C SER A 124 10.84 -2.85 -5.41
N MET A 125 10.69 -2.24 -4.22
CA MET A 125 10.48 -2.98 -2.97
C MET A 125 9.18 -3.79 -2.99
N ILE A 126 8.10 -3.19 -3.51
CA ILE A 126 6.81 -3.88 -3.68
C ILE A 126 6.96 -5.08 -4.61
N TYR A 127 7.65 -4.94 -5.75
CA TYR A 127 7.91 -6.05 -6.66
C TYR A 127 8.64 -7.21 -5.97
N GLN A 128 9.68 -6.91 -5.17
CA GLN A 128 10.41 -7.96 -4.43
C GLN A 128 9.50 -8.72 -3.46
N ALA A 129 8.62 -8.00 -2.75
CA ALA A 129 7.65 -8.61 -1.84
C ALA A 129 6.64 -9.51 -2.59
N VAL A 130 6.11 -9.04 -3.72
CA VAL A 130 5.16 -9.79 -4.54
C VAL A 130 5.82 -11.01 -5.18
N ALA A 131 7.04 -10.88 -5.70
CA ALA A 131 7.78 -11.99 -6.31
C ALA A 131 8.11 -13.10 -5.31
N GLY A 132 8.16 -12.80 -4.01
CA GLY A 132 8.30 -13.79 -2.94
C GLY A 132 7.03 -14.60 -2.64
N GLN A 133 5.85 -14.14 -3.08
CA GLN A 133 4.56 -14.79 -2.82
C GLN A 133 3.90 -15.35 -4.07
N ILE A 134 4.13 -14.72 -5.21
CA ILE A 134 3.52 -15.09 -6.49
C ILE A 134 4.62 -15.50 -7.46
N ALA A 135 4.46 -16.69 -8.06
CA ALA A 135 5.36 -17.17 -9.11
C ALA A 135 5.20 -16.34 -10.40
N ILE A 136 6.03 -15.29 -10.52
CA ILE A 136 6.13 -14.41 -11.69
C ILE A 136 7.17 -14.93 -12.71
N LYS A 137 8.00 -15.90 -12.32
CA LYS A 137 9.06 -16.45 -13.17
C LYS A 137 8.49 -16.97 -14.50
N LYS A 138 9.10 -16.56 -15.62
CA LYS A 138 8.68 -16.88 -17.00
C LYS A 138 7.30 -16.34 -17.42
N LYS A 139 6.65 -15.48 -16.62
CA LYS A 139 5.37 -14.85 -16.98
C LYS A 139 5.56 -13.41 -17.42
N THR A 140 4.59 -12.93 -18.18
CA THR A 140 4.35 -11.52 -18.42
C THR A 140 3.37 -11.03 -17.37
N ALA A 141 3.76 -10.07 -16.53
CA ALA A 141 2.93 -9.60 -15.43
C ALA A 141 2.83 -8.07 -15.39
N LEU A 142 1.68 -7.59 -14.95
CA LEU A 142 1.44 -6.21 -14.58
C LEU A 142 1.15 -6.16 -13.09
N LEU A 143 1.91 -5.38 -12.34
CA LEU A 143 1.64 -5.07 -10.94
C LEU A 143 1.17 -3.63 -10.85
N MET A 144 0.15 -3.41 -10.01
CA MET A 144 -0.37 -2.10 -9.65
C MET A 144 -0.44 -1.99 -8.13
N ASP A 145 0.20 -0.98 -7.55
CA ASP A 145 0.01 -0.60 -6.14
C ASP A 145 -0.81 0.67 -6.06
N VAL A 146 -1.94 0.65 -5.34
CA VAL A 146 -2.81 1.82 -5.18
C VAL A 146 -2.62 2.42 -3.79
N GLY A 147 -1.76 3.42 -3.73
CA GLY A 147 -1.45 4.20 -2.55
C GLY A 147 -2.46 5.32 -2.26
N GLY A 148 -2.15 6.11 -1.25
CA GLY A 148 -2.91 7.32 -0.91
C GLY A 148 -2.52 8.52 -1.78
N GLY A 149 -1.23 8.67 -2.08
CA GLY A 149 -0.71 9.80 -2.86
C GLY A 149 -0.33 9.49 -4.30
N SER A 150 0.09 8.26 -4.56
CA SER A 150 0.52 7.78 -5.87
C SER A 150 -0.01 6.37 -6.15
N THR A 151 0.15 5.97 -7.40
CA THR A 151 -0.09 4.62 -7.89
C THR A 151 1.14 4.18 -8.67
N GLU A 152 1.71 3.06 -8.29
CA GLU A 152 2.89 2.50 -8.94
C GLU A 152 2.50 1.37 -9.89
N LEU A 153 3.13 1.35 -11.08
CA LEU A 153 3.03 0.25 -12.03
C LEU A 153 4.39 -0.42 -12.25
N ILE A 154 4.42 -1.74 -12.18
CA ILE A 154 5.57 -2.53 -12.61
C ILE A 154 5.15 -3.45 -13.74
N VAL A 155 5.82 -3.32 -14.88
CA VAL A 155 5.63 -4.19 -16.04
C VAL A 155 6.77 -5.20 -16.05
N VAL A 156 6.42 -6.48 -16.19
CA VAL A 156 7.36 -7.60 -16.16
C VAL A 156 7.20 -8.42 -17.42
N LYS A 157 8.31 -8.66 -18.13
CA LYS A 157 8.41 -9.56 -19.29
C LYS A 157 9.34 -10.72 -18.97
N ASN A 158 8.86 -11.95 -19.17
CA ASN A 158 9.66 -13.16 -18.95
C ASN A 158 10.31 -13.22 -17.55
N GLY A 159 9.61 -12.72 -16.54
CA GLY A 159 10.12 -12.63 -15.15
C GLY A 159 11.16 -11.51 -14.89
N LYS A 160 11.46 -10.65 -15.86
CA LYS A 160 12.32 -9.46 -15.68
C LYS A 160 11.49 -8.19 -15.77
N ILE A 161 11.79 -7.20 -14.93
CA ILE A 161 11.16 -5.89 -15.00
C ILE A 161 11.50 -5.26 -16.36
N SER A 162 10.48 -4.89 -17.12
CA SER A 162 10.64 -4.15 -18.37
C SER A 162 10.31 -2.66 -18.22
N GLY A 163 9.56 -2.28 -17.18
CA GLY A 163 9.29 -0.88 -16.86
C GLY A 163 8.79 -0.70 -15.43
N ILE A 164 9.16 0.42 -14.81
CA ILE A 164 8.62 0.89 -13.52
C ILE A 164 8.13 2.32 -13.71
N GLY A 165 6.88 2.60 -13.31
CA GLY A 165 6.28 3.92 -13.36
C GLY A 165 5.62 4.27 -12.04
N SER A 166 5.73 5.54 -11.64
CA SER A 166 5.04 6.10 -10.47
C SER A 166 4.18 7.26 -10.94
N PHE A 167 2.88 7.16 -10.73
CA PHE A 167 1.90 8.15 -11.18
C PHE A 167 1.35 8.89 -9.97
N ASN A 168 1.30 10.23 -10.05
CA ASN A 168 0.77 11.09 -8.99
C ASN A 168 -0.76 11.05 -8.95
N VAL A 169 -1.31 9.85 -8.79
CA VAL A 169 -2.73 9.56 -8.66
C VAL A 169 -2.89 8.53 -7.55
N GLY A 170 -3.46 8.94 -6.43
CA GLY A 170 -3.65 8.07 -5.27
C GLY A 170 -4.97 8.43 -4.60
N THR A 171 -5.48 7.53 -3.78
CA THR A 171 -6.87 7.65 -3.30
C THR A 171 -7.12 8.88 -2.44
N VAL A 172 -6.14 9.34 -1.66
CA VAL A 172 -6.23 10.56 -0.84
C VAL A 172 -6.09 11.80 -1.73
N ARG A 173 -5.17 11.78 -2.71
CA ARG A 173 -5.03 12.89 -3.67
C ARG A 173 -6.32 13.10 -4.48
N LEU A 174 -6.98 12.01 -4.85
CA LEU A 174 -8.23 12.02 -5.59
C LEU A 174 -9.41 12.59 -4.77
N LEU A 175 -9.32 12.70 -3.44
CA LEU A 175 -10.36 13.34 -2.61
C LEU A 175 -10.42 14.87 -2.78
N ASN A 176 -9.44 15.48 -3.45
CA ASN A 176 -9.46 16.92 -3.72
C ASN A 176 -10.51 17.29 -4.77
N TYR A 177 -10.93 16.34 -5.62
CA TYR A 177 -11.98 16.55 -6.61
C TYR A 177 -13.36 16.47 -5.95
N LYS A 178 -14.19 17.49 -6.18
CA LYS A 178 -15.42 17.70 -5.39
C LYS A 178 -16.64 17.05 -6.03
N SER A 179 -16.64 16.91 -7.35
CA SER A 179 -17.69 16.20 -8.07
C SER A 179 -17.22 14.82 -8.51
N GLN A 180 -18.18 13.92 -8.69
CA GLN A 180 -17.91 12.59 -9.26
C GLN A 180 -17.39 12.68 -10.69
N GLU A 181 -17.86 13.65 -11.47
CA GLU A 181 -17.43 13.88 -12.85
C GLU A 181 -15.94 14.29 -12.91
N GLU A 182 -15.52 15.23 -12.07
CA GLU A 182 -14.12 15.63 -11.95
C GLU A 182 -13.22 14.46 -11.54
N LEU A 183 -13.66 13.69 -10.54
CA LEU A 183 -12.96 12.50 -10.06
C LEU A 183 -12.78 11.48 -11.19
N GLU A 184 -13.84 11.15 -11.91
CA GLU A 184 -13.79 10.18 -13.00
C GLU A 184 -12.93 10.68 -14.17
N ALA A 185 -13.06 11.94 -14.55
CA ALA A 185 -12.25 12.55 -15.61
C ALA A 185 -10.76 12.49 -15.27
N GLN A 186 -10.39 12.76 -14.01
CA GLN A 186 -9.00 12.68 -13.58
C GLN A 186 -8.47 11.25 -13.49
N ILE A 187 -9.27 10.32 -13.00
CA ILE A 187 -8.92 8.89 -13.06
C ILE A 187 -8.66 8.48 -14.52
N ARG A 188 -9.59 8.79 -15.45
CA ARG A 188 -9.45 8.44 -16.87
C ARG A 188 -8.19 9.03 -17.49
N SER A 189 -7.91 10.31 -17.24
CA SER A 189 -6.69 10.98 -17.72
C SER A 189 -5.41 10.27 -17.25
N GLN A 190 -5.36 9.88 -15.98
CA GLN A 190 -4.20 9.17 -15.43
C GLN A 190 -4.12 7.73 -15.92
N ILE A 191 -5.26 7.04 -16.09
CA ILE A 191 -5.31 5.70 -16.68
C ILE A 191 -4.81 5.73 -18.13
N GLN A 192 -5.12 6.75 -18.93
CA GLN A 192 -4.58 6.87 -20.29
C GLN A 192 -3.05 6.92 -20.29
N LYS A 193 -2.44 7.69 -19.38
CA LYS A 193 -0.97 7.72 -19.20
C LYS A 193 -0.42 6.36 -18.79
N MET A 194 -1.11 5.68 -17.87
CA MET A 194 -0.76 4.33 -17.43
C MET A 194 -0.83 3.31 -18.58
N VAL A 195 -1.89 3.36 -19.40
CA VAL A 195 -2.06 2.48 -20.57
C VAL A 195 -0.96 2.73 -21.59
N ALA A 196 -0.61 3.99 -21.86
CA ALA A 196 0.51 4.34 -22.73
C ALA A 196 1.84 3.77 -22.21
N PHE A 197 2.13 3.97 -20.92
CA PHE A 197 3.31 3.39 -20.27
C PHE A 197 3.33 1.86 -20.33
N ILE A 198 2.18 1.20 -20.11
CA ILE A 198 2.06 -0.25 -20.23
C ILE A 198 2.31 -0.67 -21.69
N ALA A 199 1.74 0.00 -22.68
CA ALA A 199 1.93 -0.33 -24.09
C ALA A 199 3.40 -0.20 -24.52
N GLU A 200 4.09 0.85 -24.07
CA GLU A 200 5.53 1.05 -24.31
C GLU A 200 6.35 -0.10 -23.72
N ASN A 201 6.07 -0.48 -22.47
CA ASN A 201 6.89 -1.44 -21.73
C ASN A 201 6.47 -2.90 -21.95
N LEU A 202 5.23 -3.15 -22.39
CA LEU A 202 4.64 -4.47 -22.63
C LEU A 202 4.56 -4.84 -24.12
N GLY A 203 4.49 -3.85 -25.00
CA GLY A 203 4.15 -4.02 -26.41
C GLY A 203 2.68 -4.38 -26.60
N LYS A 204 2.35 -5.04 -27.71
CA LYS A 204 0.97 -5.44 -28.06
C LYS A 204 0.44 -6.64 -27.26
N LYS A 205 1.25 -7.24 -26.37
CA LYS A 205 0.85 -8.42 -25.58
C LYS A 205 0.01 -7.99 -24.38
N LYS A 206 -1.01 -8.78 -24.04
CA LYS A 206 -1.68 -8.66 -22.73
C LYS A 206 -0.83 -9.33 -21.64
N PRO A 207 -0.88 -8.84 -20.39
CA PRO A 207 -0.22 -9.52 -19.29
C PRO A 207 -0.93 -10.85 -18.99
N ASP A 208 -0.16 -11.92 -18.77
CA ASP A 208 -0.68 -13.21 -18.29
C ASP A 208 -1.25 -13.10 -16.88
N LEU A 209 -0.74 -12.11 -16.13
CA LEU A 209 -0.99 -11.94 -14.71
C LEU A 209 -1.13 -10.46 -14.38
N PHE A 210 -2.29 -10.09 -13.85
CA PHE A 210 -2.50 -8.77 -13.23
C PHE A 210 -2.55 -8.91 -11.72
N ILE A 211 -1.74 -8.13 -11.01
CA ILE A 211 -1.59 -8.18 -9.56
C ILE A 211 -1.86 -6.79 -8.99
N GLY A 212 -2.77 -6.72 -8.03
CA GLY A 212 -3.08 -5.53 -7.27
C GLY A 212 -2.57 -5.62 -5.84
N THR A 213 -1.78 -4.65 -5.41
CA THR A 213 -1.21 -4.54 -4.05
C THR A 213 -1.54 -3.19 -3.42
N GLY A 214 -1.22 -3.05 -2.14
CA GLY A 214 -1.42 -1.83 -1.39
C GLY A 214 -2.63 -1.92 -0.46
N GLY A 215 -2.71 -0.95 0.46
CA GLY A 215 -3.71 -0.96 1.52
C GLY A 215 -5.16 -0.89 1.01
N ASN A 216 -5.36 -0.25 -0.15
CA ASN A 216 -6.66 -0.07 -0.79
C ASN A 216 -7.11 -1.34 -1.51
N LEU A 217 -6.27 -1.91 -2.38
CA LEU A 217 -6.57 -3.13 -3.12
C LEU A 217 -6.76 -4.35 -2.20
N ARG A 218 -5.98 -4.43 -1.12
CA ARG A 218 -6.23 -5.42 -0.06
C ARG A 218 -7.60 -5.25 0.60
N ARG A 219 -8.07 -4.01 0.77
CA ARG A 219 -9.39 -3.76 1.36
C ARG A 219 -10.51 -4.11 0.39
N ILE A 220 -10.35 -3.81 -0.90
CA ILE A 220 -11.23 -4.31 -1.97
C ILE A 220 -11.35 -5.83 -1.86
N GLY A 221 -10.23 -6.55 -1.78
CA GLY A 221 -10.22 -8.00 -1.57
C GLY A 221 -11.00 -8.45 -0.33
N LYS A 222 -10.86 -7.73 0.80
CA LYS A 222 -11.56 -8.06 2.05
C LYS A 222 -13.06 -7.79 2.01
N ILE A 223 -13.50 -6.70 1.40
CA ILE A 223 -14.93 -6.32 1.38
C ILE A 223 -15.71 -7.12 0.33
N ARG A 224 -15.05 -7.75 -0.66
CA ARG A 224 -15.71 -8.63 -1.65
C ARG A 224 -16.65 -9.65 -1.03
N LYS A 225 -16.29 -10.25 0.11
CA LYS A 225 -17.14 -11.21 0.80
C LYS A 225 -18.51 -10.64 1.21
N LYS A 226 -18.60 -9.34 1.49
CA LYS A 226 -19.85 -8.65 1.84
C LYS A 226 -20.79 -8.51 0.64
N PHE A 227 -20.24 -8.42 -0.56
CA PHE A 227 -21.01 -8.33 -1.81
C PHE A 227 -21.35 -9.71 -2.39
N LEU A 228 -20.45 -10.69 -2.22
CA LEU A 228 -20.62 -12.03 -2.77
C LEU A 228 -21.30 -13.01 -1.82
N GLY A 229 -21.45 -12.65 -0.54
CA GLY A 229 -22.07 -13.50 0.48
C GLY A 229 -21.26 -14.76 0.85
N GLN A 230 -20.02 -14.87 0.38
CA GLN A 230 -19.18 -16.05 0.57
C GLN A 230 -17.71 -15.68 0.78
N GLU A 231 -16.93 -16.61 1.34
CA GLU A 231 -15.48 -16.45 1.46
C GLU A 231 -14.84 -16.28 0.08
N THR A 232 -13.80 -15.44 0.02
CA THR A 232 -13.20 -15.04 -1.24
C THR A 232 -11.73 -15.43 -1.31
N SER A 233 -11.32 -15.93 -2.48
CA SER A 233 -9.91 -16.13 -2.77
C SER A 233 -9.21 -14.80 -3.03
N GLN A 234 -7.87 -14.83 -3.17
CA GLN A 234 -7.10 -13.67 -3.61
C GLN A 234 -7.37 -13.28 -5.07
N LEU A 235 -8.07 -14.10 -5.85
CA LEU A 235 -8.42 -13.79 -7.24
C LEU A 235 -9.77 -13.08 -7.28
N ALA A 236 -9.81 -11.87 -7.83
CA ALA A 236 -11.02 -11.09 -8.08
C ALA A 236 -11.30 -10.93 -9.57
N PHE A 237 -12.56 -10.94 -9.95
CA PHE A 237 -13.01 -10.81 -11.33
C PHE A 237 -13.51 -9.40 -11.63
N TYR A 238 -13.34 -8.94 -12.87
CA TYR A 238 -13.82 -7.64 -13.35
C TYR A 238 -15.28 -7.39 -12.98
N LYS A 239 -16.16 -8.38 -13.19
CA LYS A 239 -17.60 -8.27 -12.89
C LYS A 239 -17.87 -7.99 -11.40
N GLU A 240 -17.07 -8.57 -10.51
CA GLU A 240 -17.18 -8.32 -9.07
C GLU A 240 -16.71 -6.90 -8.73
N ILE A 241 -15.58 -6.47 -9.31
CA ILE A 241 -15.07 -5.09 -9.13
C ILE A 241 -16.09 -4.06 -9.63
N ALA A 242 -16.68 -4.29 -10.81
CA ALA A 242 -17.70 -3.42 -11.38
C ALA A 242 -18.98 -3.40 -10.53
N HIS A 243 -19.45 -4.55 -10.06
CA HIS A 243 -20.62 -4.63 -9.17
C HIS A 243 -20.39 -3.86 -7.87
N MET A 244 -19.25 -4.11 -7.21
CA MET A 244 -18.88 -3.40 -5.99
C MET A 244 -18.79 -1.88 -6.20
N GLU A 245 -18.24 -1.43 -7.32
CA GLU A 245 -18.14 0.01 -7.62
C GLU A 245 -19.54 0.65 -7.75
N GLY A 246 -20.45 0.03 -8.51
CA GLY A 246 -21.84 0.52 -8.62
C GLY A 246 -22.54 0.58 -7.26
N SER A 247 -22.37 -0.44 -6.42
CA SER A 247 -22.94 -0.44 -5.07
C SER A 247 -22.30 0.62 -4.16
N ILE A 248 -20.98 0.71 -4.10
CA ILE A 248 -20.26 1.70 -3.26
C ILE A 248 -20.61 3.13 -3.68
N LEU A 249 -20.81 3.36 -4.97
CA LEU A 249 -21.19 4.66 -5.50
C LEU A 249 -22.55 5.13 -4.96
N SER A 250 -23.51 4.22 -4.85
CA SER A 250 -24.84 4.48 -4.26
C SER A 250 -24.86 4.61 -2.73
N MET A 251 -23.79 4.21 -2.04
CA MET A 251 -23.71 4.25 -0.58
C MET A 251 -23.28 5.62 -0.07
N SER A 252 -23.95 6.10 0.98
CA SER A 252 -23.47 7.23 1.77
C SER A 252 -22.15 6.88 2.48
N TYR A 253 -21.40 7.89 2.92
CA TYR A 253 -20.18 7.67 3.71
C TYR A 253 -20.46 6.81 4.97
N VAL A 254 -21.60 7.04 5.63
CA VAL A 254 -22.02 6.29 6.82
C VAL A 254 -22.34 4.84 6.47
N ASP A 255 -23.00 4.60 5.35
CA ASP A 255 -23.31 3.24 4.89
C ASP A 255 -22.04 2.47 4.50
N ARG A 256 -21.07 3.14 3.88
CA ARG A 256 -19.75 2.54 3.60
C ARG A 256 -19.04 2.11 4.88
N ILE A 257 -19.12 2.90 5.96
CA ILE A 257 -18.56 2.51 7.26
C ILE A 257 -19.28 1.29 7.82
N ARG A 258 -20.61 1.35 7.90
CA ARG A 258 -21.42 0.33 8.59
C ARG A 258 -21.52 -0.97 7.79
N SER A 259 -21.98 -0.89 6.55
CA SER A 259 -22.27 -2.06 5.72
C SER A 259 -21.01 -2.78 5.24
N LEU A 260 -19.91 -2.05 5.04
CA LEU A 260 -18.64 -2.62 4.57
C LEU A 260 -17.60 -2.80 5.69
N GLU A 261 -17.96 -2.44 6.93
CA GLU A 261 -17.08 -2.50 8.11
C GLU A 261 -15.73 -1.77 7.84
N LEU A 262 -15.83 -0.58 7.26
CA LEU A 262 -14.68 0.26 6.96
C LEU A 262 -14.38 1.20 8.11
N ASP A 263 -13.10 1.33 8.43
CA ASP A 263 -12.60 2.43 9.27
C ASP A 263 -13.00 3.77 8.63
N GLN A 264 -13.30 4.80 9.43
CA GLN A 264 -13.66 6.13 8.92
C GLN A 264 -12.66 6.66 7.88
N ASN A 265 -11.36 6.55 8.18
CA ASN A 265 -10.25 6.92 7.27
C ASN A 265 -10.07 6.03 6.02
N ARG A 266 -11.03 5.14 5.74
CA ARG A 266 -11.07 4.28 4.55
C ARG A 266 -12.34 4.42 3.72
N ALA A 267 -13.44 4.91 4.30
CA ALA A 267 -14.75 4.88 3.66
C ALA A 267 -14.87 5.85 2.47
N ASP A 268 -14.11 6.93 2.49
CA ASP A 268 -13.97 7.88 1.38
C ASP A 268 -13.01 7.38 0.29
N VAL A 269 -11.84 6.86 0.68
CA VAL A 269 -10.78 6.44 -0.25
C VAL A 269 -11.06 5.12 -0.99
N ILE A 270 -12.03 4.31 -0.54
CA ILE A 270 -12.35 3.03 -1.19
C ILE A 270 -12.97 3.23 -2.58
N LEU A 271 -13.76 4.28 -2.78
CA LEU A 271 -14.43 4.55 -4.06
C LEU A 271 -13.40 4.93 -5.16
N PRO A 272 -12.48 5.89 -4.96
CA PRO A 272 -11.42 6.16 -5.91
C PRO A 272 -10.57 4.92 -6.23
N ALA A 273 -10.28 4.08 -5.23
CA ALA A 273 -9.49 2.86 -5.42
C ALA A 273 -10.18 1.88 -6.38
N ILE A 274 -11.48 1.64 -6.18
CA ILE A 274 -12.21 0.67 -6.99
C ILE A 274 -12.47 1.21 -8.41
N MET A 275 -12.73 2.50 -8.55
CA MET A 275 -12.86 3.17 -9.85
C MET A 275 -11.56 3.04 -10.68
N MET A 276 -10.40 3.38 -10.10
CA MET A 276 -9.11 3.22 -10.78
C MET A 276 -8.86 1.78 -11.23
N THR A 277 -9.15 0.82 -10.34
CA THR A 277 -8.98 -0.61 -10.63
C THR A 277 -9.89 -1.05 -11.77
N LYS A 278 -11.19 -0.70 -11.70
CA LYS A 278 -12.19 -1.03 -12.72
C LYS A 278 -11.82 -0.47 -14.08
N ILE A 279 -11.49 0.83 -14.14
CA ILE A 279 -11.19 1.53 -15.40
C ILE A 279 -9.91 0.96 -16.02
N LEU A 280 -8.85 0.71 -15.24
CA LEU A 280 -7.63 0.08 -15.79
C LEU A 280 -7.92 -1.33 -16.37
N MET A 281 -8.69 -2.14 -15.64
CA MET A 281 -9.07 -3.48 -16.13
C MET A 281 -9.91 -3.40 -17.41
N GLN A 282 -10.81 -2.42 -17.51
CA GLN A 282 -11.64 -2.18 -18.69
C GLN A 282 -10.78 -1.80 -19.90
N GLU A 283 -9.90 -0.81 -19.78
CA GLU A 283 -9.02 -0.32 -20.86
C GLU A 283 -8.10 -1.44 -21.38
N LEU A 284 -7.55 -2.25 -20.47
CA LEU A 284 -6.65 -3.35 -20.82
C LEU A 284 -7.39 -4.66 -21.18
N LYS A 285 -8.72 -4.67 -21.08
CA LYS A 285 -9.57 -5.85 -21.28
C LYS A 285 -9.08 -7.05 -20.45
N LEU A 286 -8.88 -6.82 -19.15
CA LEU A 286 -8.45 -7.80 -18.16
C LEU A 286 -9.64 -8.32 -17.38
N GLU A 287 -9.77 -9.64 -17.30
CA GLU A 287 -10.94 -10.28 -16.67
C GLU A 287 -10.75 -10.50 -15.16
N LYS A 288 -9.50 -10.52 -14.69
CA LYS A 288 -9.17 -10.90 -13.32
C LYS A 288 -7.92 -10.20 -12.80
N ILE A 289 -7.86 -10.02 -11.48
CA ILE A 289 -6.74 -9.44 -10.73
C ILE A 289 -6.43 -10.31 -9.51
N ASN A 290 -5.15 -10.54 -9.22
CA ASN A 290 -4.70 -11.19 -7.99
C ASN A 290 -4.42 -10.14 -6.92
N LEU A 291 -4.92 -10.35 -5.72
CA LEU A 291 -4.85 -9.44 -4.58
C LEU A 291 -4.07 -10.10 -3.42
N PRO A 292 -2.75 -10.31 -3.56
CA PRO A 292 -1.97 -10.95 -2.52
C PRO A 292 -1.92 -10.10 -1.25
N LYS A 293 -1.75 -10.76 -0.11
CA LYS A 293 -1.61 -10.09 1.20
C LYS A 293 -0.22 -9.46 1.42
N VAL A 294 0.45 -8.91 0.40
CA VAL A 294 1.75 -8.21 0.54
C VAL A 294 1.70 -6.75 0.05
N GLY A 295 2.75 -5.98 0.34
CA GLY A 295 2.95 -4.61 -0.13
C GLY A 295 4.29 -4.06 0.31
N LEU A 296 4.38 -2.73 0.43
CA LEU A 296 5.64 -2.02 0.69
C LEU A 296 6.33 -2.44 1.99
N LYS A 297 5.60 -2.59 3.10
CA LYS A 297 6.20 -2.98 4.40
C LYS A 297 6.94 -4.30 4.33
N GLU A 298 6.36 -5.27 3.64
CA GLU A 298 7.00 -6.56 3.43
C GLU A 298 8.26 -6.40 2.55
N GLY A 299 8.22 -5.51 1.55
CA GLY A 299 9.39 -5.15 0.75
C GLY A 299 10.50 -4.48 1.55
N ILE A 300 10.14 -3.57 2.47
CA ILE A 300 11.08 -2.92 3.40
C ILE A 300 11.73 -3.99 4.29
N MET A 301 10.95 -4.90 4.90
CA MET A 301 11.51 -5.99 5.70
C MET A 301 12.47 -6.88 4.92
N LEU A 302 12.11 -7.25 3.69
CA LEU A 302 12.98 -8.06 2.83
C LEU A 302 14.30 -7.34 2.54
N SER A 303 14.30 -6.01 2.46
CA SER A 303 15.51 -5.20 2.26
C SER A 303 16.40 -5.09 3.50
N MET A 304 15.93 -5.54 4.67
CA MET A 304 16.71 -5.59 5.91
C MET A 304 17.46 -6.93 6.05
N LEU A 305 17.20 -7.89 5.17
CA LEU A 305 17.83 -9.20 5.22
C LEU A 305 19.01 -9.26 4.25
N GLU A 306 20.15 -9.76 4.71
CA GLU A 306 21.33 -10.01 3.87
C GLU A 306 21.05 -11.05 2.78
N GLN A 307 20.22 -12.05 3.08
CA GLN A 307 19.80 -13.09 2.15
C GLN A 307 18.27 -13.16 2.08
N LYS A 308 17.74 -13.35 0.87
CA LYS A 308 16.29 -13.54 0.68
C LYS A 308 15.81 -14.76 1.47
N PRO A 309 14.78 -14.62 2.31
CA PRO A 309 14.33 -15.70 3.16
C PRO A 309 13.68 -16.80 2.31
N LYS A 310 13.90 -18.07 2.68
CA LYS A 310 13.19 -19.20 2.05
C LYS A 310 11.72 -19.24 2.49
N LYS A 311 11.38 -18.66 3.64
CA LYS A 311 10.01 -18.55 4.16
C LYS A 311 9.73 -17.11 4.65
N PHE A 312 8.66 -16.49 4.18
CA PHE A 312 8.17 -15.21 4.68
C PHE A 312 6.71 -15.38 5.11
N LEU A 313 6.49 -15.56 6.42
CA LEU A 313 5.19 -15.86 6.99
C LEU A 313 4.49 -14.56 7.38
N LEU A 314 3.38 -14.29 6.69
CA LEU A 314 2.50 -13.17 6.97
C LEU A 314 1.48 -13.59 8.01
N LYS A 315 1.14 -12.67 8.91
CA LYS A 315 -0.02 -12.85 9.79
C LYS A 315 -1.30 -12.64 8.97
N ASP A 316 -2.30 -13.50 9.20
CA ASP A 316 -3.56 -13.49 8.46
C ASP A 316 -4.42 -12.23 8.59
#